data_AF-Q4WN74-F1
#
_entry.id   AF-Q4WN74-F1
#
_cell.length_a   1.000
_cell.length_b   1.000
_cell.length_c   1.000
_cell.angle_alpha   90.00
_cell.angle_beta   90.00
_cell.angle_gamma   90.00
#
_symmetry.space_group_name_H-M   'P 1'
#
loop_
_entity.id
_entity.type
_entity.pdbx_description
1 polymer ?
#
loop_
_entity_poly.entity_id
_entity_poly.type
_entity_poly.pdbx_seq_one_letter_code
_entity_poly.pdbx_strand_id
1 'polypeptide(L)'
;METPECLFERSSRRNAEGVKATARYHSQRRPSNRDEFDGPHQLLKPPSLRVIEEQARELPRLPTNLDVSEQDRILNAVNDRLSQCAFDFVAKYQFPIPLEADKREVRIPSDREWTEWVYLLKRLATKRRIPARVLYNGQIKQLVTVLENSLEMRHAAKHQSRPIKDDRNVLQLISAGTQVAKMLKDASAMEYLDKLYVDTEKRIHERRSRRMKFASP
;
A
#
# COMPACT_ATOMS: atom_id res chain seq x y z
N MET A 1 -37.32 5.44 29.12
CA MET A 1 -35.95 5.09 28.73
C MET A 1 -35.93 5.05 27.21
N GLU A 2 -36.03 6.23 26.59
CA GLU A 2 -34.92 7.11 26.18
C GLU A 2 -34.30 6.65 24.85
N THR A 3 -34.90 7.16 23.78
CA THR A 3 -34.34 7.22 22.42
C THR A 3 -33.38 8.40 22.33
N PRO A 4 -32.17 8.26 21.77
CA PRO A 4 -31.32 9.43 21.54
C PRO A 4 -31.77 10.15 20.25
N GLU A 5 -32.27 11.36 20.44
CA GLU A 5 -32.59 12.32 19.37
C GLU A 5 -31.30 12.80 18.68
N CYS A 6 -31.19 12.56 17.38
CA CYS A 6 -30.14 13.15 16.57
C CYS A 6 -30.60 14.54 16.09
N LEU A 7 -30.14 15.58 16.79
CA LEU A 7 -30.42 16.98 16.48
C LEU A 7 -29.68 17.42 15.21
N PHE A 8 -30.44 17.67 14.12
CA PHE A 8 -29.95 18.43 12.97
C PHE A 8 -30.26 19.93 13.19
N GLU A 9 -29.21 20.72 13.36
CA GLU A 9 -29.29 22.19 13.44
C GLU A 9 -29.74 22.76 12.09
N ARG A 10 -30.99 23.26 12.04
CA ARG A 10 -31.50 24.10 10.95
C ARG A 10 -31.05 25.54 11.18
N SER A 11 -30.00 25.97 10.48
CA SER A 11 -29.66 27.40 10.41
C SER A 11 -30.62 28.14 9.45
N SER A 12 -31.09 29.27 9.96
CA SER A 12 -32.29 30.01 9.56
C SER A 12 -32.08 30.89 8.32
N ARG A 13 -33.14 31.02 7.51
CA ARG A 13 -33.31 32.01 6.41
C ARG A 13 -33.53 33.42 6.97
N ARG A 14 -33.00 34.44 6.28
CA ARG A 14 -33.40 35.87 6.14
C ARG A 14 -32.43 36.48 5.11
N ASN A 15 -32.72 37.32 4.10
CA ASN A 15 -33.88 38.10 3.66
C ASN A 15 -33.70 38.44 2.14
N ALA A 16 -34.82 38.82 1.49
CA ALA A 16 -34.94 39.48 0.18
C ALA A 16 -34.23 40.86 0.14
N GLU A 17 -33.98 41.60 -0.95
CA GLU A 17 -34.49 41.69 -2.34
C GLU A 17 -33.59 42.70 -3.12
N GLY A 18 -33.42 42.52 -4.45
CA GLY A 18 -33.21 43.56 -5.49
C GLY A 18 -31.98 44.50 -5.48
N VAL A 19 -31.18 44.48 -6.58
CA VAL A 19 -30.82 45.65 -7.44
C VAL A 19 -30.02 45.15 -8.66
N LYS A 20 -30.46 45.53 -9.87
CA LYS A 20 -29.74 45.37 -11.14
C LYS A 20 -28.50 46.26 -11.17
N ALA A 21 -27.32 45.70 -11.47
CA ALA A 21 -26.18 46.47 -11.97
C ALA A 21 -25.29 45.61 -12.86
N THR A 22 -25.11 46.08 -14.10
CA THR A 22 -24.12 45.64 -15.08
C THR A 22 -22.71 45.65 -14.48
N ALA A 23 -22.06 44.50 -14.38
CA ALA A 23 -20.67 44.41 -13.94
C ALA A 23 -19.87 43.44 -14.81
N ARG A 24 -18.96 44.05 -15.56
CA ARG A 24 -17.74 43.54 -16.19
C ARG A 24 -17.30 42.16 -15.67
N TYR A 25 -17.01 41.26 -16.60
CA TYR A 25 -16.26 40.00 -16.37
C TYR A 25 -14.86 40.32 -15.79
N HIS A 26 -14.80 40.64 -14.49
CA HIS A 26 -13.59 40.51 -13.72
C HIS A 26 -13.45 39.03 -13.38
N SER A 27 -12.45 38.40 -13.98
CA SER A 27 -11.87 37.15 -13.49
C SER A 27 -11.40 37.40 -12.06
N GLN A 28 -12.29 37.20 -11.08
CA GLN A 28 -11.91 37.12 -9.68
C GLN A 28 -10.94 35.96 -9.57
N ARG A 29 -9.65 36.30 -9.50
CA ARG A 29 -8.59 35.39 -9.04
C ARG A 29 -9.08 34.81 -7.73
N ARG A 30 -9.33 33.50 -7.72
CA ARG A 30 -9.66 32.75 -6.51
C ARG A 30 -8.58 33.07 -5.45
N PRO A 31 -8.94 33.44 -4.22
CA PRO A 31 -7.97 33.58 -3.14
C PRO A 31 -7.22 32.26 -3.03
N SER A 32 -5.89 32.30 -3.20
CA SER A 32 -5.02 31.14 -3.42
C SER A 32 -4.97 30.12 -2.26
N ASN A 33 -5.72 30.36 -1.18
CA ASN A 33 -5.75 29.54 0.04
C ASN A 33 -7.14 28.97 0.37
N ARG A 34 -8.16 29.12 -0.49
CA ARG A 34 -9.47 28.49 -0.25
C ARG A 34 -9.46 27.09 -0.84
N ASP A 35 -9.64 26.08 0.01
CA ASP A 35 -9.68 24.69 -0.41
C ASP A 35 -10.85 24.48 -1.40
N GLU A 36 -10.66 23.61 -2.40
CA GLU A 36 -11.71 23.28 -3.36
C GLU A 36 -12.93 22.62 -2.69
N PHE A 37 -12.72 22.01 -1.52
CA PHE A 37 -13.78 21.44 -0.68
C PHE A 37 -14.54 22.50 0.15
N ASP A 38 -14.02 23.73 0.29
CA ASP A 38 -14.67 24.85 1.01
C ASP A 38 -15.69 25.62 0.14
N GLY A 39 -15.86 25.21 -1.12
CA GLY A 39 -16.83 25.76 -2.05
C GLY A 39 -18.21 25.10 -1.94
N PRO A 40 -19.17 25.50 -2.81
CA PRO A 40 -20.41 24.76 -2.97
C PRO A 40 -20.12 23.28 -3.28
N HIS A 41 -20.58 22.39 -2.42
CA HIS A 41 -20.35 20.96 -2.52
C HIS A 41 -21.67 20.20 -2.49
N GLN A 42 -21.69 19.04 -3.15
CA GLN A 42 -22.80 18.12 -3.10
C GLN A 42 -22.50 17.03 -2.07
N LEU A 43 -23.43 16.84 -1.14
CA LEU A 43 -23.44 15.65 -0.28
C LEU A 43 -24.35 14.58 -0.90
N LEU A 44 -23.93 13.32 -0.80
CA LEU A 44 -24.79 12.19 -1.13
C LEU A 44 -25.84 12.01 -0.04
N LYS A 45 -27.01 11.50 -0.41
CA LYS A 45 -28.02 11.10 0.59
C LYS A 45 -27.48 9.93 1.42
N PRO A 46 -27.70 9.90 2.75
CA PRO A 46 -27.32 8.76 3.57
C PRO A 46 -27.97 7.46 3.05
N PRO A 47 -27.28 6.32 3.17
CA PRO A 47 -27.88 5.02 2.90
C PRO A 47 -29.03 4.75 3.88
N SER A 48 -29.89 3.76 3.57
CA SER A 48 -31.00 3.40 4.46
C SER A 48 -30.48 2.88 5.81
N LEU A 49 -31.29 3.03 6.87
CA LEU A 49 -30.95 2.53 8.22
C LEU A 49 -30.56 1.06 8.20
N ARG A 50 -31.28 0.24 7.44
CA ARG A 50 -30.96 -1.18 7.23
C ARG A 50 -29.54 -1.39 6.70
N VAL A 51 -29.10 -0.60 5.72
CA VAL A 51 -27.74 -0.71 5.16
C VAL A 51 -26.70 -0.29 6.20
N ILE A 52 -26.97 0.76 6.97
CA ILE A 52 -26.07 1.23 8.03
C ILE A 52 -25.92 0.14 9.11
N GLU A 53 -27.02 -0.46 9.56
CA GLU A 53 -27.00 -1.56 10.52
C GLU A 53 -26.27 -2.79 9.97
N GLU A 54 -26.52 -3.14 8.70
CA GLU A 54 -25.82 -4.25 8.03
C GLU A 54 -24.31 -4.02 7.95
N GLN A 55 -23.85 -2.77 7.75
CA GLN A 55 -22.45 -2.35 7.72
C GLN A 55 -21.82 -2.22 9.11
N ALA A 56 -22.63 -1.97 10.15
CA ALA A 56 -22.18 -1.88 11.54
C ALA A 56 -21.97 -3.25 12.21
N ARG A 57 -22.33 -4.35 11.53
CA ARG A 57 -22.08 -5.71 12.02
C ARG A 57 -20.58 -5.99 12.14
N GLU A 58 -20.25 -6.91 13.05
CA GLU A 58 -18.87 -7.39 13.21
C GLU A 58 -18.34 -7.97 11.88
N LEU A 59 -17.10 -7.60 11.52
CA LEU A 59 -16.48 -8.06 10.29
C LEU A 59 -16.15 -9.55 10.37
N PRO A 60 -16.41 -10.32 9.30
CA PRO A 60 -16.02 -11.73 9.27
C PRO A 60 -14.50 -11.86 9.33
N ARG A 61 -14.02 -12.84 10.11
CA ARG A 61 -12.59 -13.16 10.17
C ARG A 61 -12.16 -13.81 8.86
N LEU A 62 -11.09 -13.30 8.27
CA LEU A 62 -10.48 -13.88 7.08
C LEU A 62 -9.66 -15.14 7.45
N PRO A 63 -9.47 -16.08 6.51
CA PRO A 63 -8.71 -17.29 6.76
C PRO A 63 -7.23 -17.01 7.10
N THR A 64 -6.76 -17.61 8.19
CA THR A 64 -5.36 -17.61 8.63
C THR A 64 -4.89 -19.07 8.77
N ASN A 65 -4.46 -19.67 7.67
CA ASN A 65 -4.01 -21.07 7.66
C ASN A 65 -2.51 -21.21 7.94
N LEU A 66 -1.72 -20.18 7.61
CA LEU A 66 -0.29 -20.13 7.96
C LEU A 66 -0.09 -19.76 9.43
N ASP A 67 0.87 -20.41 10.08
CA ASP A 67 1.30 -20.00 11.42
C ASP A 67 2.32 -18.84 11.36
N VAL A 68 2.63 -18.25 12.52
CA VAL A 68 3.55 -17.12 12.63
C VAL A 68 4.93 -17.45 12.03
N SER A 69 5.47 -18.63 12.32
CA SER A 69 6.80 -19.04 11.83
C SER A 69 6.84 -19.22 10.31
N GLU A 70 5.77 -19.73 9.71
CA GLU A 70 5.65 -19.81 8.26
C GLU A 70 5.54 -18.42 7.63
N GLN A 71 4.73 -17.52 8.20
CA GLN A 71 4.64 -16.15 7.71
C GLN A 71 5.99 -15.44 7.77
N ASP A 72 6.71 -15.54 8.90
CA ASP A 72 8.01 -14.90 9.05
C ASP A 72 9.02 -15.43 8.03
N ARG A 73 9.05 -16.75 7.80
CA ARG A 73 9.90 -17.36 6.77
C ARG A 73 9.59 -16.83 5.38
N ILE A 74 8.31 -16.77 5.00
CA ILE A 74 7.88 -16.27 3.68
C ILE A 74 8.28 -14.80 3.53
N LEU A 75 8.03 -13.97 4.55
CA LEU A 75 8.26 -12.54 4.47
C LEU A 75 9.75 -12.19 4.48
N ASN A 76 10.55 -12.91 5.25
CA ASN A 76 12.00 -12.79 5.19
C ASN A 76 12.52 -13.19 3.81
N ALA A 77 12.03 -14.29 3.23
CA ALA A 77 12.41 -14.70 1.88
C ALA A 77 12.06 -13.63 0.82
N VAL A 78 10.89 -12.99 0.93
CA VAL A 78 10.52 -11.86 0.06
C VAL A 78 11.48 -10.68 0.27
N ASN A 79 11.74 -10.27 1.50
CA ASN A 79 12.61 -9.13 1.83
C ASN A 79 14.05 -9.35 1.35
N ASP A 80 14.61 -10.53 1.59
CA ASP A 80 15.96 -10.90 1.17
C ASP A 80 16.05 -10.85 -0.35
N ARG A 81 15.05 -11.39 -1.05
CA ARG A 81 15.04 -11.41 -2.50
C ARG A 81 14.90 -10.02 -3.11
N LEU A 82 14.05 -9.18 -2.55
CA LEU A 82 13.86 -7.80 -3.00
C LEU A 82 15.08 -6.92 -2.69
N SER A 83 15.71 -7.12 -1.54
CA SER A 83 16.94 -6.39 -1.18
C SER A 83 18.07 -6.75 -2.13
N GLN A 84 18.24 -8.03 -2.48
CA GLN A 84 19.18 -8.47 -3.53
C GLN A 84 18.86 -7.81 -4.88
N CYS A 85 17.58 -7.83 -5.29
CA CYS A 85 17.14 -7.24 -6.55
C CYS A 85 17.45 -5.73 -6.63
N ALA A 86 17.19 -4.98 -5.56
CA ALA A 86 17.50 -3.55 -5.50
C ALA A 86 19.01 -3.27 -5.48
N PHE A 87 19.77 -4.06 -4.72
CA PHE A 87 21.23 -3.96 -4.67
C PHE A 87 21.84 -4.14 -6.07
N ASP A 88 21.48 -5.23 -6.76
CA ASP A 88 21.98 -5.53 -8.10
C ASP A 88 21.54 -4.48 -9.12
N PHE A 89 20.29 -4.00 -9.05
CA PHE A 89 19.79 -2.94 -9.92
C PHE A 89 20.57 -1.62 -9.73
N VAL A 90 20.82 -1.24 -8.48
CA VAL A 90 21.60 -0.03 -8.14
C VAL A 90 23.05 -0.17 -8.60
N ALA A 91 23.68 -1.32 -8.38
CA ALA A 91 25.05 -1.58 -8.79
C ALA A 91 25.19 -1.63 -10.32
N LYS A 92 24.29 -2.34 -11.02
CA LYS A 92 24.31 -2.48 -12.49
C LYS A 92 24.26 -1.14 -13.21
N TYR A 93 23.48 -0.19 -12.71
CA TYR A 93 23.31 1.13 -13.31
C TYR A 93 24.10 2.24 -12.60
N GLN A 94 24.92 1.89 -11.60
CA GLN A 94 25.76 2.80 -10.83
C GLN A 94 24.99 4.01 -10.28
N PHE A 95 23.80 3.77 -9.72
CA PHE A 95 23.02 4.86 -9.13
C PHE A 95 23.69 5.36 -7.84
N PRO A 96 23.76 6.68 -7.62
CA PRO A 96 24.44 7.23 -6.46
C PRO A 96 23.66 6.91 -5.17
N ILE A 97 24.37 6.37 -4.18
CA ILE A 97 23.86 6.14 -2.83
C ILE A 97 24.40 7.26 -1.93
N PRO A 98 23.55 8.12 -1.34
CA PRO A 98 23.98 9.15 -0.39
C PRO A 98 24.65 8.52 0.84
N LEU A 99 25.82 9.05 1.21
CA LEU A 99 26.47 8.73 2.48
C LEU A 99 25.78 9.50 3.61
N GLU A 100 25.41 8.79 4.67
CA GLU A 100 24.82 9.34 5.90
C GLU A 100 25.84 9.13 7.02
N ALA A 101 26.10 10.15 7.84
CA ALA A 101 27.22 10.15 8.80
C ALA A 101 27.14 9.03 9.85
N ASP A 102 25.93 8.54 10.12
CA ASP A 102 25.59 7.49 11.07
C ASP A 102 25.43 6.10 10.44
N LYS A 103 25.51 6.00 9.10
CA LYS A 103 25.30 4.73 8.37
C LYS A 103 26.58 4.23 7.73
N ARG A 104 26.72 2.91 7.77
CA ARG A 104 27.79 2.21 7.06
C ARG A 104 27.54 2.26 5.55
N GLU A 105 28.63 2.17 4.79
CA GLU A 105 28.57 1.97 3.35
C GLU A 105 27.86 0.66 3.01
N VAL A 106 27.10 0.66 1.93
CA VAL A 106 26.41 -0.54 1.44
C VAL A 106 27.41 -1.39 0.67
N ARG A 107 27.65 -2.60 1.16
CA ARG A 107 28.57 -3.60 0.59
C ARG A 107 27.85 -4.89 0.22
N ILE A 108 26.83 -5.25 0.98
CA ILE A 108 25.95 -6.39 0.72
C ILE A 108 24.48 -5.93 0.72
N PRO A 109 23.56 -6.70 0.08
CA PRO A 109 22.14 -6.35 0.03
C PRO A 109 21.51 -6.12 1.41
N SER A 110 21.91 -6.89 2.41
CA SER A 110 21.40 -6.86 3.79
C SER A 110 21.93 -5.68 4.63
N ASP A 111 22.85 -4.86 4.10
CA ASP A 111 23.28 -3.63 4.79
C ASP A 111 22.18 -2.56 4.84
N ARG A 112 21.08 -2.77 4.11
CA ARG A 112 19.87 -1.95 4.13
C ARG A 112 18.65 -2.84 4.25
N GLU A 113 17.71 -2.43 5.09
CA GLU A 113 16.39 -3.04 5.12
C GLU A 113 15.62 -2.73 3.83
N TRP A 114 14.65 -3.58 3.46
CA TRP A 114 13.81 -3.34 2.27
C TRP A 114 13.17 -1.94 2.26
N THR A 115 12.74 -1.45 3.44
CA THR A 115 12.18 -0.10 3.58
C THR A 115 13.17 1.01 3.19
N GLU A 116 14.46 0.84 3.46
CA GLU A 116 15.51 1.78 3.09
C GLU A 116 15.85 1.70 1.61
N TRP A 117 15.81 0.49 1.02
CA TRP A 117 15.90 0.29 -0.43
C TRP A 117 14.76 0.99 -1.17
N VAL A 118 13.52 0.81 -0.72
CA VAL A 118 12.36 1.51 -1.30
C VAL A 118 12.50 3.03 -1.18
N TYR A 119 12.93 3.54 -0.02
CA TYR A 119 13.18 4.96 0.15
C TYR A 119 14.21 5.49 -0.85
N LEU A 120 15.33 4.78 -1.03
CA LEU A 120 16.36 5.13 -2.00
C LEU A 120 15.82 5.12 -3.44
N LEU A 121 15.15 4.05 -3.85
CA LEU A 121 14.61 3.89 -5.21
C LEU A 121 13.56 4.97 -5.53
N LYS A 122 12.66 5.27 -4.58
CA LYS A 122 11.71 6.38 -4.71
C LYS A 122 12.41 7.73 -4.87
N ARG A 123 13.47 7.98 -4.09
CA ARG A 123 14.25 9.22 -4.16
C ARG A 123 14.99 9.34 -5.49
N LEU A 124 15.58 8.26 -6.00
CA LEU A 124 16.22 8.22 -7.30
C LEU A 124 15.20 8.47 -8.43
N ALA A 125 14.02 7.84 -8.37
CA ALA A 125 12.95 8.02 -9.35
C ALA A 125 12.42 9.47 -9.40
N THR A 126 12.06 10.01 -8.24
CA THR A 126 11.52 11.39 -8.11
C THR A 126 12.54 12.46 -8.49
N LYS A 127 13.82 12.24 -8.20
CA LYS A 127 14.93 13.10 -8.67
C LYS A 127 15.37 12.82 -10.11
N ARG A 128 14.60 12.03 -10.88
CA ARG A 128 14.86 11.70 -12.29
C ARG A 128 16.24 11.08 -12.55
N ARG A 129 16.79 10.36 -11.57
CA ARG A 129 18.07 9.65 -11.67
C ARG A 129 17.95 8.28 -12.34
N ILE A 130 16.75 7.68 -12.36
CA ILE A 130 16.47 6.40 -13.01
C ILE A 130 15.92 6.66 -14.43
N PRO A 131 16.64 6.31 -15.51
CA PRO A 131 16.11 6.43 -16.87
C PRO A 131 14.98 5.44 -17.13
N ALA A 132 13.86 5.86 -17.73
CA ALA A 132 12.72 4.96 -17.98
C ALA A 132 13.10 3.66 -18.70
N ARG A 133 14.02 3.71 -19.67
CA ARG A 133 14.50 2.54 -20.44
C ARG A 133 15.07 1.40 -19.58
N VAL A 134 15.58 1.71 -18.38
CA VAL A 134 16.12 0.68 -17.49
C VAL A 134 15.03 -0.10 -16.74
N LEU A 135 13.80 0.41 -16.74
CA LEU A 135 12.63 -0.22 -16.13
C LEU A 135 11.84 -1.03 -17.17
N TYR A 136 11.08 -2.00 -16.70
CA TYR A 136 10.17 -2.78 -17.54
C TYR A 136 9.18 -1.88 -18.27
N ASN A 137 9.07 -2.06 -19.59
CA ASN A 137 8.22 -1.28 -20.50
C ASN A 137 8.32 0.26 -20.32
N GLY A 138 9.41 0.78 -19.76
CA GLY A 138 9.53 2.22 -19.51
C GLY A 138 8.61 2.78 -18.42
N GLN A 139 8.01 1.95 -17.56
CA GLN A 139 6.92 2.33 -16.65
C GLN A 139 7.37 3.11 -15.39
N ILE A 140 8.17 4.17 -15.55
CA ILE A 140 8.67 5.02 -14.45
C ILE A 140 7.55 5.61 -13.59
N LYS A 141 6.39 5.93 -14.20
CA LYS A 141 5.24 6.50 -13.48
C LYS A 141 4.64 5.53 -12.46
N GLN A 142 4.76 4.22 -12.70
CA GLN A 142 4.21 3.19 -11.81
C GLN A 142 5.22 2.73 -10.76
N LEU A 143 6.52 3.01 -10.95
CA LEU A 143 7.58 2.51 -10.07
C LEU A 143 7.32 2.86 -8.59
N VAL A 144 6.95 4.12 -8.29
CA VAL A 144 6.70 4.55 -6.90
C VAL A 144 5.55 3.76 -6.29
N THR A 145 4.43 3.64 -6.99
CA THR A 145 3.27 2.87 -6.54
C THR A 145 3.60 1.39 -6.34
N VAL A 146 4.34 0.78 -7.26
CA VAL A 146 4.76 -0.63 -7.14
C VAL A 146 5.65 -0.84 -5.92
N LEU A 147 6.61 0.07 -5.67
CA LEU A 147 7.45 0.01 -4.48
C LEU A 147 6.63 0.20 -3.19
N GLU A 148 5.69 1.14 -3.17
CA GLU A 148 4.81 1.36 -2.01
C GLU A 148 3.90 0.18 -1.72
N ASN A 149 3.36 -0.47 -2.75
CA ASN A 149 2.53 -1.66 -2.57
C ASN A 149 3.33 -2.86 -2.03
N SER A 150 4.64 -2.88 -2.25
CA SER A 150 5.55 -3.87 -1.64
C SER A 150 5.96 -3.50 -0.21
N LEU A 151 5.63 -2.28 0.25
CA LEU A 151 5.78 -1.84 1.63
C LEU A 151 4.51 -2.16 2.39
N GLU A 152 4.34 -3.42 2.78
CA GLU A 152 3.38 -3.77 3.81
C GLU A 152 4.14 -4.53 4.92
N MET A 153 4.02 -3.96 6.13
CA MET A 153 4.63 -4.31 7.41
C MET A 153 6.04 -3.85 7.70
N ARG A 154 6.08 -2.72 8.39
CA ARG A 154 7.11 -2.43 9.39
C ARG A 154 7.20 -3.59 10.39
N HIS A 155 8.43 -4.06 10.57
CA HIS A 155 8.96 -4.86 11.70
C HIS A 155 8.85 -6.39 11.59
N ALA A 156 9.32 -6.95 10.47
CA ALA A 156 9.37 -8.40 10.21
C ALA A 156 10.33 -9.23 11.11
N ALA A 157 11.08 -8.62 12.04
CA ALA A 157 12.06 -9.37 12.85
C ALA A 157 12.10 -9.03 14.35
N LYS A 158 11.43 -7.98 14.84
CA LYS A 158 11.67 -7.45 16.21
C LYS A 158 10.52 -7.53 17.21
N HIS A 159 9.29 -7.88 16.81
CA HIS A 159 8.15 -7.93 17.73
C HIS A 159 7.45 -9.29 17.71
N GLN A 160 7.63 -10.07 18.78
CA GLN A 160 6.99 -11.37 19.00
C GLN A 160 5.45 -11.31 19.07
N SER A 161 4.86 -10.11 19.16
CA SER A 161 3.42 -9.88 19.33
C SER A 161 2.70 -9.51 18.03
N ARG A 162 3.28 -9.78 16.85
CA ARG A 162 2.67 -9.37 15.59
C ARG A 162 1.36 -10.14 15.35
N PRO A 163 0.27 -9.45 14.95
CA PRO A 163 -0.94 -10.12 14.51
C PRO A 163 -0.68 -10.93 13.24
N ILE A 164 -1.20 -12.16 13.23
CA ILE A 164 -1.19 -13.07 12.08
C ILE A 164 -1.93 -12.40 10.92
N LYS A 165 -1.31 -12.33 9.74
CA LYS A 165 -1.97 -11.87 8.53
C LYS A 165 -2.88 -12.97 7.98
N ASP A 166 -3.97 -12.59 7.33
CA ASP A 166 -4.75 -13.53 6.54
C ASP A 166 -3.97 -14.00 5.31
N ASP A 167 -4.33 -15.18 4.82
CA ASP A 167 -3.62 -15.87 3.75
C ASP A 167 -3.59 -15.05 2.46
N ARG A 168 -4.66 -14.30 2.16
CA ARG A 168 -4.74 -13.47 0.96
C ARG A 168 -3.73 -12.32 1.04
N ASN A 169 -3.59 -11.71 2.21
CA ASN A 169 -2.61 -10.64 2.42
C ASN A 169 -1.16 -11.14 2.25
N VAL A 170 -0.83 -12.34 2.76
CA VAL A 170 0.49 -12.96 2.56
C VAL A 170 0.77 -13.18 1.06
N LEU A 171 -0.20 -13.72 0.32
CA LEU A 171 -0.07 -13.92 -1.13
C LEU A 171 0.05 -12.60 -1.90
N GLN A 172 -0.69 -11.57 -1.50
CA GLN A 172 -0.59 -10.22 -2.08
C GLN A 172 0.79 -9.61 -1.89
N LEU A 173 1.44 -9.83 -0.74
CA LEU A 173 2.79 -9.37 -0.47
C LEU A 173 3.81 -10.01 -1.41
N ILE A 174 3.74 -11.33 -1.60
CA ILE A 174 4.61 -12.03 -2.55
C ILE A 174 4.36 -11.47 -3.96
N SER A 175 3.08 -11.32 -4.36
CA SER A 175 2.70 -10.76 -5.66
C SER A 175 3.22 -9.34 -5.88
N ALA A 176 3.14 -8.48 -4.87
CA ALA A 176 3.70 -7.13 -4.91
C ALA A 176 5.23 -7.15 -5.09
N GLY A 177 5.93 -8.05 -4.39
CA GLY A 177 7.35 -8.31 -4.60
C GLY A 177 7.66 -8.74 -6.03
N THR A 178 6.86 -9.65 -6.60
CA THR A 178 7.01 -10.08 -8.01
C THR A 178 6.87 -8.90 -8.97
N GLN A 179 5.97 -7.95 -8.71
CA GLN A 179 5.86 -6.73 -9.53
C GLN A 179 7.09 -5.84 -9.42
N VAL A 180 7.71 -5.73 -8.24
CA VAL A 180 8.98 -5.01 -8.07
C VAL A 180 10.08 -5.66 -8.90
N ALA A 181 10.29 -6.96 -8.77
CA ALA A 181 11.30 -7.71 -9.53
C ALA A 181 11.10 -7.55 -11.05
N LYS A 182 9.84 -7.65 -11.51
CA LYS A 182 9.47 -7.37 -12.89
C LYS A 182 9.84 -5.96 -13.30
N MET A 183 9.47 -4.94 -12.51
CA MET A 183 9.74 -3.53 -12.80
C MET A 183 11.25 -3.24 -12.94
N LEU A 184 12.07 -3.88 -12.10
CA LEU A 184 13.53 -3.78 -12.11
C LEU A 184 14.22 -4.70 -13.16
N LYS A 185 13.44 -5.43 -13.96
CA LYS A 185 13.89 -6.37 -14.99
C LYS A 185 14.79 -7.49 -14.44
N ASP A 186 14.49 -7.98 -13.24
CA ASP A 186 15.18 -9.11 -12.64
C ASP A 186 14.37 -10.40 -12.83
N ALA A 187 14.72 -11.15 -13.88
CA ALA A 187 14.05 -12.39 -14.24
C ALA A 187 14.23 -13.47 -13.15
N SER A 188 15.43 -13.56 -12.57
CA SER A 188 15.74 -14.56 -11.55
C SER A 188 14.98 -14.26 -10.25
N ALA A 189 14.82 -12.98 -9.88
CA ALA A 189 14.00 -12.62 -8.71
C ALA A 189 12.52 -12.87 -8.96
N MET A 190 12.04 -12.56 -10.17
CA MET A 190 10.65 -12.80 -10.54
C MET A 190 10.29 -14.31 -10.50
N GLU A 191 11.14 -15.18 -11.06
CA GLU A 191 10.95 -16.64 -11.02
C GLU A 191 10.94 -17.18 -9.59
N TYR A 192 11.87 -16.72 -8.75
CA TYR A 192 11.92 -17.13 -7.34
C TYR A 192 10.64 -16.74 -6.59
N LEU A 193 10.17 -15.50 -6.76
CA LEU A 193 8.98 -15.01 -6.05
C LEU A 193 7.70 -15.66 -6.57
N ASP A 194 7.62 -15.97 -7.87
CA ASP A 194 6.52 -16.73 -8.45
C ASP A 194 6.44 -18.15 -7.85
N LYS A 195 7.59 -18.84 -7.76
CA LYS A 195 7.67 -20.13 -7.10
C LYS A 195 7.26 -20.05 -5.63
N LEU A 196 7.75 -19.04 -4.90
CA LEU A 196 7.38 -18.81 -3.50
C LEU A 196 5.87 -18.59 -3.34
N TYR A 197 5.24 -17.88 -4.27
CA TYR A 197 3.79 -17.67 -4.30
C TYR A 197 3.06 -19.02 -4.43
N VAL A 198 3.42 -19.82 -5.43
CA VAL A 198 2.78 -21.12 -5.72
C VAL A 198 2.96 -22.08 -4.53
N ASP A 199 4.17 -22.16 -3.97
CA ASP A 199 4.46 -23.01 -2.82
C ASP A 199 3.66 -22.57 -1.57
N THR A 200 3.54 -21.25 -1.36
CA THR A 200 2.74 -20.69 -0.26
C THR A 200 1.26 -20.99 -0.43
N GLU A 201 0.71 -20.83 -1.64
CA GLU A 201 -0.69 -21.12 -1.96
C GLU A 201 -1.01 -22.61 -1.75
N LYS A 202 -0.14 -23.50 -2.23
CA LYS A 202 -0.24 -24.94 -2.00
C LYS A 202 -0.25 -25.27 -0.51
N ARG A 203 0.63 -24.65 0.27
CA ARG A 203 0.71 -24.83 1.73
C ARG A 203 -0.57 -24.41 2.45
N ILE A 204 -1.12 -23.26 2.06
CA ILE A 204 -2.41 -22.76 2.57
C ILE A 204 -3.52 -23.78 2.28
N HIS A 205 -3.58 -24.27 1.03
CA HIS A 205 -4.59 -25.25 0.61
C HIS A 205 -4.47 -26.57 1.39
N GLU A 206 -3.26 -27.09 1.57
CA GLU A 206 -3.02 -28.31 2.35
C GLU A 206 -3.49 -28.17 3.80
N ARG A 207 -3.21 -27.04 4.46
CA ARG A 207 -3.65 -26.78 5.84
C ARG A 207 -5.16 -26.61 5.95
N ARG A 208 -5.76 -25.91 5.00
CA ARG A 208 -7.22 -25.78 4.91
C ARG A 208 -7.90 -27.14 4.78
N SER A 209 -7.42 -27.98 3.87
CA SER A 209 -7.94 -29.33 3.64
C SER A 209 -7.79 -30.24 4.85
N ARG A 210 -6.67 -30.14 5.60
CA ARG A 210 -6.51 -30.87 6.87
C ARG A 210 -7.53 -30.42 7.92
N ARG A 211 -7.73 -29.12 8.12
CA ARG A 211 -8.73 -28.60 9.06
C ARG A 211 -10.14 -29.10 8.75
N MET A 212 -10.50 -29.18 7.47
CA MET A 212 -11.81 -29.71 7.05
C MET A 212 -11.95 -31.22 7.34
N LYS A 213 -10.90 -32.02 7.14
CA LYS A 213 -10.92 -33.47 7.42
C LYS A 213 -11.12 -33.82 8.89
N PHE A 214 -10.65 -32.96 9.80
CA PHE A 214 -10.83 -33.13 11.25
C PHE A 214 -12.09 -32.45 11.79
N ALA A 215 -12.85 -31.75 10.95
CA ALA A 215 -14.11 -31.08 11.31
C ALA A 215 -15.37 -31.85 10.87
N SER A 216 -15.21 -32.97 10.15
CA SER A 216 -16.31 -33.88 9.84
C SER A 216 -16.41 -34.96 10.92
N PRO A 217 -17.58 -35.14 11.57
CA PRO A 217 -17.82 -36.20 12.55
C PRO A 217 -17.83 -37.60 11.93
#